data_AF-A0A925XG83-F1
#
_entry.id   AF-A0A925XG83-F1
#
_cell.length_a   1.000
_cell.length_b   1.000
_cell.length_c   1.000
_cell.angle_alpha   90.00
_cell.angle_beta   90.00
_cell.angle_gamma   90.00
#
_symmetry.space_group_name_H-M   'P 1'
#
loop_
_entity.id
_entity.type
_entity.pdbx_description
1 polymer ?
#
loop_
_entity_poly.entity_id
_entity_poly.type
_entity_poly.pdbx_seq_one_letter_code
_entity_poly.pdbx_strand_id
1 'polypeptide(L)' 'MSASDIYRIGEHKEAEAVSDTQDFEYEEVSSDEVDNVVAALENLSETVTSEAIKDLLEECLNSVYCLVYEDDDEVSSEAA' A
#
# COMPACT_ATOMS: atom_id res chain seq x y z
N MET A 1 -30.87 23.27 34.82
CA MET A 1 -30.47 22.45 33.65
C MET A 1 -31.73 21.75 33.19
N SER A 2 -32.24 22.11 32.00
CA SER A 2 -33.52 21.64 31.48
C SER A 2 -33.29 20.39 30.62
N ALA A 3 -34.23 19.46 30.62
CA ALA A 3 -34.17 18.24 29.80
C ALA A 3 -34.07 18.51 28.29
N SER A 4 -34.33 19.75 27.84
CA SER A 4 -34.14 20.19 26.46
C SER A 4 -32.67 20.35 26.04
N ASP A 5 -31.73 20.38 26.99
CA ASP A 5 -30.30 20.53 26.68
C ASP A 5 -29.65 19.22 26.19
N ILE A 6 -30.36 18.07 26.25
CA ILE A 6 -29.80 16.73 26.01
C ILE A 6 -29.97 16.25 24.55
N TYR A 7 -30.83 16.87 23.74
CA TYR A 7 -31.14 16.43 22.36
C TYR A 7 -30.55 17.36 21.28
N ARG A 8 -29.29 17.75 21.41
CA ARG A 8 -28.55 18.46 20.33
C ARG A 8 -27.34 17.67 19.84
N ILE A 9 -27.48 16.36 19.79
CA ILE A 9 -26.59 15.45 19.05
C ILE A 9 -27.20 15.41 17.65
N GLY A 10 -26.82 16.31 16.75
CA GLY A 10 -25.60 16.13 16.00
C GLY A 10 -25.94 15.22 14.83
N GLU A 11 -26.60 15.78 13.80
CA GLU A 11 -26.70 15.14 12.49
C GLU A 11 -25.26 14.96 12.00
N HIS A 12 -24.69 13.78 12.22
CA HIS A 12 -23.48 13.35 11.56
C HIS A 12 -23.83 13.17 10.10
N LYS A 13 -23.68 14.27 9.34
CA LYS A 13 -23.61 14.27 7.89
C LYS A 13 -22.59 13.20 7.54
N GLU A 14 -23.07 12.10 6.94
CA GLU A 14 -22.22 11.05 6.41
C GLU A 14 -21.22 11.75 5.50
N ALA A 15 -19.97 11.81 5.95
CA ALA A 15 -18.88 12.28 5.12
C ALA A 15 -18.80 11.26 3.99
N GLU A 16 -19.35 11.65 2.84
CA GLU A 16 -19.15 10.93 1.59
C GLU A 16 -17.65 10.69 1.48
N ALA A 17 -17.25 9.42 1.62
CA ALA A 17 -15.87 9.02 1.47
C ALA A 17 -15.48 9.44 0.05
N VAL A 18 -14.70 10.51 -0.04
CA VAL A 18 -14.08 10.93 -1.28
C VAL A 18 -13.12 9.80 -1.63
N SER A 19 -13.59 8.87 -2.45
CA SER A 19 -12.75 7.90 -3.14
C SER A 19 -11.97 8.68 -4.17
N ASP A 20 -10.92 9.38 -3.73
CA ASP A 20 -9.86 9.93 -4.57
C ASP A 20 -9.03 8.76 -5.14
N THR A 21 -9.68 7.89 -5.91
CA THR A 21 -9.01 7.09 -6.93
C THR A 21 -8.84 8.01 -8.14
N GLN A 22 -8.04 9.05 -7.97
CA GLN A 22 -7.39 9.66 -9.12
C GLN A 22 -6.47 8.57 -9.69
N ASP A 23 -6.67 8.27 -10.97
CA ASP A 23 -5.84 7.37 -11.76
C ASP A 23 -4.44 8.00 -11.86
N PHE A 24 -3.67 7.90 -10.78
CA PHE A 24 -2.28 8.33 -10.75
C PHE A 24 -1.49 7.24 -11.45
N GLU A 25 -1.19 7.48 -12.72
CA GLU A 25 -0.16 6.74 -13.45
C GLU A 25 1.16 7.03 -12.72
N TYR A 26 1.70 6.01 -12.03
CA TYR A 26 2.98 6.12 -11.34
C TYR A 26 4.12 6.22 -12.37
N GLU A 27 5.23 6.83 -11.96
CA GLU A 27 6.45 6.86 -12.79
C GLU A 27 6.98 5.43 -13.01
N GLU A 28 7.47 5.15 -14.23
CA GLU A 28 8.15 3.88 -14.54
C GLU A 28 9.41 3.72 -13.68
N VAL A 29 9.59 2.56 -13.07
CA VAL A 29 10.74 2.28 -12.20
C VAL A 29 11.85 1.62 -13.00
N SER A 30 13.08 2.11 -12.88
CA SER A 30 14.23 1.49 -13.54
C SER A 30 14.71 0.23 -12.81
N SER A 31 15.31 -0.72 -13.54
CA SER A 31 15.92 -1.92 -12.95
C SER A 31 17.02 -1.57 -11.93
N ASP A 32 17.80 -0.50 -12.19
CA ASP A 32 18.83 -0.04 -11.26
C ASP A 32 18.22 0.43 -9.92
N GLU A 33 17.06 1.09 -9.95
CA GLU A 33 16.35 1.50 -8.74
C GLU A 33 15.83 0.30 -7.95
N VAL A 34 15.26 -0.68 -8.64
CA VAL A 34 14.81 -1.94 -8.02
C VAL A 34 15.96 -2.69 -7.36
N ASP A 35 17.12 -2.83 -8.03
CA ASP A 35 18.30 -3.47 -7.47
C ASP A 35 18.79 -2.77 -6.18
N ASN A 36 18.78 -1.43 -6.17
CA ASN A 36 19.15 -0.65 -4.99
C ASN A 36 18.18 -0.86 -3.82
N VAL A 37 16.87 -0.93 -4.09
CA VAL A 37 15.84 -1.16 -3.07
C VAL A 37 15.94 -2.59 -2.53
N VAL A 38 16.11 -3.59 -3.40
CA VAL A 38 16.30 -4.99 -3.00
C VAL A 38 17.49 -5.12 -2.06
N ALA A 39 18.65 -4.56 -2.44
CA ALA A 39 19.84 -4.59 -1.59
C ALA A 39 19.61 -3.91 -0.23
N ALA A 40 18.86 -2.81 -0.19
CA ALA A 40 18.54 -2.13 1.06
C ALA A 40 17.61 -2.97 1.96
N LEU A 41 16.61 -3.63 1.37
CA LEU A 41 15.67 -4.49 2.09
C LEU A 41 16.35 -5.76 2.63
N GLU A 42 17.25 -6.38 1.86
CA GLU A 42 18.05 -7.52 2.32
C GLU A 42 18.92 -7.14 3.53
N ASN A 43 19.67 -6.03 3.42
CA ASN A 43 20.47 -5.52 4.54
C ASN A 43 19.61 -5.21 5.76
N LEU A 44 18.41 -4.63 5.57
CA LEU A 44 17.51 -4.34 6.67
C LEU A 44 17.02 -5.64 7.34
N SER A 45 16.66 -6.65 6.56
CA SER A 45 16.22 -7.96 7.05
C SER A 45 17.27 -8.64 7.93
N GLU A 46 18.55 -8.52 7.60
CA GLU A 46 19.66 -9.05 8.42
C GLU A 46 19.77 -8.37 9.80
N THR A 47 19.38 -7.10 9.91
CA THR A 47 19.46 -6.34 11.17
C THR A 47 18.25 -6.50 12.08
N VAL A 48 17.14 -7.03 11.54
CA VAL A 48 15.88 -7.18 12.27
C VAL A 48 15.81 -8.54 12.96
N THR A 49 15.34 -8.56 14.20
CA THR A 49 15.15 -9.80 14.99
C THR A 49 13.69 -10.25 15.09
N SER A 50 12.74 -9.36 14.82
CA SER A 50 11.30 -9.63 14.88
C SER A 50 10.85 -10.42 13.66
N GLU A 51 10.28 -11.62 13.86
CA GLU A 51 9.77 -12.46 12.77
C GLU A 51 8.67 -11.73 11.97
N ALA A 52 7.72 -11.09 12.64
CA ALA A 52 6.66 -10.33 11.97
C ALA A 52 7.17 -9.20 11.06
N ILE A 53 8.35 -8.63 11.35
CA ILE A 53 8.95 -7.59 10.50
C ILE A 53 9.72 -8.25 9.36
N LYS A 54 10.32 -9.43 9.57
CA LYS A 54 10.98 -10.18 8.49
C LYS A 54 9.98 -10.64 7.44
N ASP A 55 8.83 -11.17 7.87
CA ASP A 55 7.76 -11.59 6.96
C ASP A 55 7.31 -10.41 6.08
N LEU A 56 7.11 -9.23 6.69
CA LEU A 56 6.76 -8.01 5.95
C LEU A 56 7.84 -7.58 4.95
N LEU A 57 9.11 -7.69 5.32
CA LEU A 57 10.22 -7.36 4.43
C LEU A 57 10.34 -8.35 3.26
N GLU A 58 10.00 -9.62 3.47
CA GLU A 58 9.95 -10.63 2.41
C GLU A 58 8.81 -10.35 1.42
N GLU A 59 7.62 -9.98 1.90
CA GLU A 59 6.50 -9.55 1.04
C GLU A 59 6.86 -8.30 0.22
N CYS A 60 7.56 -7.35 0.84
CA CYS A 60 8.04 -6.14 0.17
C CYS A 60 9.10 -6.46 -0.90
N LEU A 61 10.05 -7.36 -0.60
CA LEU A 61 11.05 -7.83 -1.56
C LEU A 61 10.40 -8.46 -2.78
N ASN A 62 9.42 -9.34 -2.56
CA ASN A 62 8.67 -9.96 -3.65
C ASN A 62 7.94 -8.89 -4.49
N SER A 63 7.17 -8.01 -3.84
CA SER A 63 6.43 -6.93 -4.52
C SER A 63 7.34 -6.02 -5.37
N VAL A 64 8.55 -5.72 -4.89
CA VAL A 64 9.51 -4.87 -5.61
C VAL A 64 10.14 -5.62 -6.79
N TYR A 65 10.43 -6.91 -6.65
CA TYR A 65 10.88 -7.75 -7.77
C TYR A 65 9.85 -7.81 -8.89
N CYS A 66 8.57 -7.90 -8.52
CA CYS A 66 7.47 -7.93 -9.47
C CYS A 66 7.43 -6.71 -10.40
N LEU A 67 7.85 -5.53 -9.92
CA LEU A 67 7.84 -4.29 -10.71
C LEU A 67 8.76 -4.31 -11.96
N VAL A 68 9.73 -5.23 -12.01
CA VAL A 68 10.66 -5.35 -13.17
C VAL A 68 10.40 -6.62 -13.97
N TYR A 69 9.87 -7.66 -13.32
CA TYR A 69 9.81 -9.00 -13.89
C TYR A 69 8.39 -9.54 -14.11
N GLU A 70 7.34 -8.92 -13.56
CA GLU A 70 5.94 -9.33 -13.78
C GLU A 70 5.23 -8.61 -14.95
N ASP A 71 5.96 -7.85 -15.77
CA ASP A 71 5.45 -7.34 -17.04
C ASP A 71 5.11 -8.46 -18.07
N ASP A 72 5.41 -9.74 -17.78
CA ASP A 72 5.20 -10.86 -18.72
C ASP A 72 3.97 -11.75 -18.41
N ASP A 73 3.34 -11.71 -17.22
CA ASP A 73 2.33 -12.75 -16.85
C ASP A 73 0.91 -12.30 -16.42
N GLU A 74 0.59 -11.03 -16.07
CA GLU A 74 -0.78 -10.71 -15.57
C GLU A 74 -1.44 -9.41 -16.08
N VAL A 75 -1.51 -9.19 -17.40
CA VAL A 75 -2.55 -8.31 -18.00
C VAL A 75 -3.32 -8.99 -19.14
N SER A 76 -3.68 -10.26 -18.96
CA SER A 76 -4.62 -10.94 -19.85
C SER A 76 -5.61 -11.82 -19.11
N SER A 77 -6.59 -11.22 -18.43
CA SER A 77 -7.97 -11.69 -18.52
C SER A 77 -8.96 -10.60 -18.14
N GLU A 78 -9.38 -9.90 -19.19
CA GLU A 78 -10.68 -9.29 -19.41
C GLU A 78 -11.86 -9.86 -18.58
N ALA A 79 -12.68 -8.92 -18.12
CA ALA A 79 -14.03 -8.99 -17.57
C ALA A 79 -14.79 -10.34 -17.61
N ALA A 80 -15.32 -10.73 -16.44
CA ALA A 80 -16.45 -11.65 -16.32
C ALA A 80 -17.79 -10.89 -16.33
#